data_AF-A0A7V5JFH1-F1
#
_entry.id   AF-A0A7V5JFH1-F1
#
_cell.length_a   1.000
_cell.length_b   1.000
_cell.length_c   1.000
_cell.angle_alpha   90.00
_cell.angle_beta   90.00
_cell.angle_gamma   90.00
#
_symmetry.space_group_name_H-M   'P 1'
#
loop_
_entity.id
_entity.type
_entity.pdbx_description
1 polymer ?
#
loop_
_entity_poly.entity_id
_entity_poly.type
_entity_poly.pdbx_seq_one_letter_code
_entity_poly.pdbx_strand_id
1 'polypeptide(L)'
;MIKRLLLIDGVDAVCHFRDDGSFVEGFGFLDETGLRHLARFALEYRRLVQGNLDQFSMFTGLPGWTPPRAWAVRAAAGTVLSVGNLVCLARTGEVSIDRLLREMTEAASYV
;
A
#
# COMPACT_ATOMS: atom_id res chain seq x y z
N MET A 1 7.00 4.14 13.82
CA MET A 1 5.62 4.70 13.96
C MET A 1 4.58 3.83 13.24
N ILE A 2 4.92 3.27 12.08
CA ILE A 2 4.05 2.39 11.28
C ILE A 2 3.65 1.09 12.00
N LYS A 3 4.42 0.63 12.99
CA LYS A 3 4.10 -0.55 13.82
C LYS A 3 2.73 -0.48 14.49
N ARG A 4 2.20 0.73 14.75
CA ARG A 4 0.85 0.93 15.31
C ARG A 4 -0.26 0.38 14.40
N LEU A 5 -0.01 0.27 13.10
CA LEU A 5 -0.95 -0.26 12.13
C LEU A 5 -1.21 -1.77 12.34
N LEU A 6 -0.29 -2.49 13.02
CA LEU A 6 -0.51 -3.88 13.43
C LEU A 6 -1.56 -4.02 14.55
N LEU A 7 -1.96 -2.93 15.21
CA LEU A 7 -3.04 -2.94 16.20
C LEU A 7 -4.43 -2.98 15.55
N ILE A 8 -4.50 -2.83 14.22
CA ILE A 8 -5.73 -2.97 13.46
C ILE A 8 -5.98 -4.46 13.24
N ASP A 9 -7.07 -4.98 13.81
CA ASP A 9 -7.47 -6.37 13.59
C ASP A 9 -7.52 -6.72 12.11
N GLY A 10 -6.89 -7.84 11.76
CA GLY A 10 -6.78 -8.30 10.38
C GLY A 10 -5.56 -7.78 9.62
N VAL A 11 -4.77 -6.85 10.16
CA VAL A 11 -3.49 -6.46 9.53
C VAL A 11 -2.41 -7.48 9.87
N ASP A 12 -1.84 -8.10 8.84
CA ASP A 12 -0.83 -9.14 8.99
C ASP A 12 0.59 -8.60 8.83
N ALA A 13 0.80 -7.58 7.97
CA ALA A 13 2.10 -6.95 7.81
C ALA A 13 2.00 -5.50 7.30
N VAL A 14 3.01 -4.70 7.66
CA VAL A 14 3.20 -3.34 7.15
C VAL A 14 4.67 -3.13 6.80
N CYS A 15 4.94 -2.49 5.67
CA CYS A 15 6.29 -2.11 5.25
C CYS A 15 6.35 -0.63 4.85
N HIS A 16 7.49 -0.01 5.12
CA HIS A 16 7.93 1.25 4.54
C HIS A 16 9.07 0.96 3.54
N PHE A 17 8.97 1.57 2.36
CA PHE A 17 9.94 1.42 1.27
C PHE A 17 10.30 2.77 0.64
N ARG A 18 11.46 2.89 0.00
CA ARG A 18 11.85 4.10 -0.75
C ARG A 18 11.28 4.09 -2.16
N ASP A 19 11.40 5.20 -2.89
CA ASP A 19 10.87 5.31 -4.26
C ASP A 19 11.53 4.40 -5.30
N ASP A 20 12.71 3.88 -4.99
CA ASP A 20 13.41 2.84 -5.75
C ASP A 20 12.97 1.41 -5.38
N GLY A 21 12.13 1.27 -4.36
CA GLY A 21 11.58 0.00 -3.87
C GLY A 21 12.44 -0.64 -2.78
N SER A 22 13.51 0.05 -2.35
CA SER A 22 14.36 -0.41 -1.26
C SER A 22 13.56 -0.49 0.04
N PHE A 23 13.58 -1.67 0.66
CA PHE A 23 12.98 -1.90 1.97
C PHE A 23 13.67 -1.07 3.06
N VAL A 24 12.90 -0.30 3.83
CA VAL A 24 13.40 0.53 4.95
C VAL A 24 13.16 -0.18 6.27
N GLU A 25 11.90 -0.45 6.58
CA GLU A 25 11.46 -1.18 7.78
C GLU A 25 10.13 -1.88 7.51
N GLY A 26 9.84 -2.91 8.28
CA GLY A 26 8.57 -3.63 8.19
C GLY A 26 8.33 -4.47 9.43
N PHE A 27 7.05 -4.72 9.71
CA PHE A 27 6.59 -5.43 10.90
C PHE A 27 5.40 -6.30 10.53
N GLY A 28 5.26 -7.47 11.16
CA GLY A 28 4.12 -8.36 10.93
C GLY A 28 4.46 -9.83 11.05
N PHE A 29 3.57 -10.68 10.53
CA PHE A 29 3.71 -12.13 10.49
C PHE A 29 4.62 -12.64 9.36
N LEU A 30 4.89 -11.81 8.35
CA LEU A 30 5.84 -12.16 7.29
C LEU A 30 7.27 -12.15 7.83
N ASP A 31 8.08 -13.09 7.35
CA ASP A 31 9.53 -13.07 7.59
C ASP A 31 10.20 -11.93 6.82
N GLU A 32 11.49 -11.68 7.07
CA GLU A 32 12.21 -10.56 6.45
C GLU A 32 12.18 -10.61 4.92
N THR A 33 12.33 -11.80 4.34
CA THR A 33 12.24 -12.01 2.89
C THR A 33 10.85 -11.64 2.36
N GLY A 34 9.79 -12.09 3.04
CA GLY A 34 8.41 -11.74 2.70
C GLY A 34 8.13 -10.24 2.79
N LEU A 35 8.65 -9.57 3.82
CA LEU A 35 8.52 -8.11 3.97
C LEU A 35 9.23 -7.34 2.85
N ARG A 36 10.42 -7.79 2.44
CA ARG A 36 11.16 -7.22 1.30
C ARG A 36 10.43 -7.45 -0.03
N HIS A 37 9.86 -8.63 -0.23
CA HIS A 37 9.02 -8.90 -1.40
C HIS A 37 7.75 -8.04 -1.42
N LEU A 38 7.12 -7.82 -0.27
CA LEU A 38 5.94 -6.95 -0.16
C LEU A 38 6.27 -5.50 -0.53
N ALA A 39 7.41 -4.97 -0.06
CA ALA A 39 7.91 -3.65 -0.44
C ALA A 39 8.17 -3.54 -1.95
N ARG A 40 8.82 -4.55 -2.54
CA ARG A 40 9.11 -4.58 -3.98
C ARG A 40 7.83 -4.64 -4.80
N PHE A 41 6.91 -5.54 -4.43
CA PHE A 41 5.59 -5.67 -5.04
C PHE A 41 4.85 -4.32 -5.03
N ALA A 42 4.89 -3.61 -3.90
CA ALA A 42 4.19 -2.34 -3.76
C ALA A 42 4.66 -1.28 -4.77
N LEU A 43 5.98 -1.17 -4.97
CA LEU A 43 6.53 -0.27 -5.98
C LEU A 43 6.12 -0.69 -7.40
N GLU A 44 6.29 -1.97 -7.74
CA GLU A 44 6.03 -2.46 -9.09
C GLU A 44 4.56 -2.30 -9.45
N TYR A 45 3.65 -2.61 -8.52
CA TYR A 45 2.23 -2.43 -8.72
C TYR A 45 1.84 -0.95 -8.81
N ARG A 46 2.46 -0.07 -8.01
CA ARG A 46 2.27 1.39 -8.12
C ARG A 46 2.59 1.90 -9.53
N ARG A 47 3.68 1.42 -10.14
CA ARG A 47 4.06 1.80 -11.51
C ARG A 47 3.04 1.36 -12.55
N LEU A 48 2.48 0.16 -12.40
CA LEU A 48 1.40 -0.33 -13.27
C LEU A 48 0.14 0.53 -13.12
N VAL A 49 -0.27 0.82 -11.89
CA VAL A 49 -1.43 1.68 -11.60
C VAL A 49 -1.21 3.09 -12.18
N GLN A 50 -0.02 3.66 -12.00
CA GLN A 50 0.32 4.97 -12.54
C GLN A 50 0.22 5.01 -14.06
N GLY A 51 0.76 3.99 -14.76
CA GLY A 51 0.66 3.93 -16.22
C GLY A 51 -0.79 3.97 -16.73
N ASN A 52 -1.70 3.26 -16.07
CA ASN A 52 -3.12 3.30 -16.41
C ASN A 52 -3.76 4.68 -16.13
N LEU A 53 -3.41 5.30 -15.00
CA LEU A 53 -3.94 6.60 -14.61
C LEU A 53 -3.42 7.74 -15.49
N ASP A 54 -2.17 7.66 -15.95
CA ASP A 54 -1.60 8.61 -16.90
C ASP A 54 -2.36 8.55 -18.24
N GLN A 55 -2.74 7.35 -18.70
CA GLN A 55 -3.60 7.19 -19.88
C GLN A 55 -4.99 7.80 -19.66
N PHE A 56 -5.65 7.54 -18.53
CA PHE A 56 -6.95 8.15 -18.22
C PHE A 56 -6.87 9.67 -18.14
N SER A 57 -5.80 10.21 -17.52
CA SER A 57 -5.55 11.65 -17.48
C SER A 57 -5.43 12.23 -18.88
N MET A 58 -4.68 11.58 -19.78
CA MET A 58 -4.49 12.03 -21.15
C MET A 58 -5.80 12.00 -21.97
N PHE A 59 -6.60 10.93 -21.86
CA PHE A 59 -7.81 10.77 -22.67
C PHE A 59 -8.99 11.59 -22.17
N THR A 60 -9.12 11.79 -20.85
CA THR A 60 -10.25 12.54 -20.29
C THR A 60 -9.96 14.03 -20.17
N GLY A 61 -8.68 14.43 -20.07
CA GLY A 61 -8.27 15.80 -19.77
C GLY A 61 -8.69 16.28 -18.37
N LEU A 62 -9.23 15.40 -17.52
CA LEU A 62 -9.70 15.75 -16.19
C LEU A 62 -8.54 15.74 -15.19
N PRO A 63 -8.50 16.71 -14.25
CA PRO A 63 -7.53 16.69 -13.17
C PRO A 63 -7.84 15.58 -12.15
N GLY A 64 -6.84 15.18 -11.37
CA GLY A 64 -7.01 14.30 -10.22
C GLY A 64 -6.75 12.81 -10.49
N TRP A 65 -6.46 12.41 -11.72
CA TRP A 65 -6.06 11.03 -12.05
C TRP A 65 -4.63 10.70 -11.61
N THR A 66 -3.67 11.62 -11.82
CA THR A 66 -2.24 11.40 -11.56
C THR A 66 -1.66 12.49 -10.63
N PRO A 67 -0.77 12.14 -9.68
CA PRO A 67 -0.33 10.79 -9.32
C PRO A 67 -1.38 10.03 -8.47
N PRO A 68 -1.37 8.68 -8.47
CA PRO A 68 -2.21 7.90 -7.58
C PRO A 68 -1.91 8.20 -6.11
N ARG A 69 -2.94 8.53 -5.33
CA ARG A 69 -2.83 8.72 -3.87
C ARG A 69 -2.70 7.40 -3.12
N ALA A 70 -3.41 6.38 -3.57
CA ALA A 70 -3.43 5.05 -2.98
C ALA A 70 -3.91 4.03 -4.02
N TRP A 71 -3.65 2.75 -3.78
CA TRP A 71 -4.22 1.65 -4.55
C TRP A 71 -4.37 0.41 -3.68
N ALA A 72 -5.32 -0.45 -4.04
CA ALA A 72 -5.57 -1.72 -3.35
C ALA A 72 -5.67 -2.88 -4.33
N VAL A 73 -5.19 -4.05 -3.91
CA VAL A 73 -5.43 -5.34 -4.56
C VAL A 73 -6.11 -6.24 -3.56
N ARG A 74 -7.32 -6.69 -3.87
CA ARG A 74 -8.07 -7.63 -3.04
C ARG A 74 -8.04 -9.01 -3.67
N ALA A 75 -7.50 -9.98 -2.94
CA ALA A 75 -7.55 -11.40 -3.27
C ALA A 75 -8.32 -12.17 -2.19
N ALA A 76 -8.62 -13.44 -2.44
CA ALA A 76 -9.37 -14.28 -1.51
C ALA A 76 -8.67 -14.41 -0.14
N ALA A 77 -7.35 -14.59 -0.12
CA ALA A 77 -6.57 -14.80 1.10
C ALA A 77 -6.10 -13.50 1.76
N GLY A 78 -6.04 -12.39 1.03
CA GLY A 78 -5.49 -11.14 1.56
C GLY A 78 -5.75 -9.94 0.65
N THR A 79 -5.69 -8.77 1.25
CA THR A 79 -5.80 -7.46 0.62
C THR A 79 -4.51 -6.70 0.83
N VAL A 80 -3.88 -6.25 -0.24
CA VAL A 80 -2.75 -5.32 -0.20
C VAL A 80 -3.28 -3.91 -0.41
N LEU A 81 -2.92 -2.98 0.48
CA LEU A 81 -3.21 -1.56 0.33
C LEU A 81 -1.91 -0.77 0.43
N SER A 82 -1.65 0.12 -0.52
CA SER A 82 -0.49 1.02 -0.47
C SER A 82 -0.94 2.47 -0.54
N VAL A 83 -0.29 3.31 0.27
CA VAL A 83 -0.48 4.76 0.35
C VAL A 83 0.90 5.40 0.45
N GLY A 84 1.25 6.24 -0.54
CA GLY A 84 2.60 6.79 -0.66
C GLY A 84 3.67 5.68 -0.73
N ASN A 85 4.52 5.66 0.30
CA ASN A 85 5.65 4.73 0.45
C ASN A 85 5.42 3.69 1.55
N LEU A 86 4.17 3.54 1.98
CA LEU A 86 3.72 2.49 2.89
C LEU A 86 2.90 1.45 2.14
N VAL A 87 3.02 0.21 2.57
CA VAL A 87 2.19 -0.90 2.12
C VAL A 87 1.77 -1.76 3.31
N CYS A 88 0.52 -2.20 3.28
CA CYS A 88 -0.07 -3.08 4.27
C CYS A 88 -0.61 -4.33 3.58
N LEU A 89 -0.40 -5.50 4.19
CA LEU A 89 -1.10 -6.74 3.90
C LEU A 89 -2.09 -7.01 5.03
N ALA A 90 -3.36 -7.20 4.68
CA ALA A 90 -4.43 -7.50 5.63
C ALA A 90 -5.29 -8.67 5.16
N ARG A 91 -5.91 -9.40 6.09
CA ARG A 91 -6.84 -10.49 5.80
C ARG A 91 -8.14 -9.94 5.22
N THR A 92 -8.53 -10.50 4.07
CA THR A 92 -9.74 -10.07 3.37
C THR A 92 -10.97 -10.39 4.21
N GLY A 93 -11.81 -9.38 4.45
CA GLY A 93 -13.04 -9.51 5.24
C GLY A 93 -12.90 -9.20 6.73
N GLU A 94 -11.67 -9.14 7.26
CA GLU A 94 -11.44 -8.81 8.67
C GLU A 94 -11.27 -7.31 8.92
N VAL A 95 -10.80 -6.57 7.91
CA VAL A 95 -10.68 -5.10 7.97
C VAL A 95 -11.43 -4.44 6.80
N SER A 96 -12.19 -3.40 7.12
CA SER A 96 -12.76 -2.51 6.09
C SER A 96 -11.64 -1.76 5.37
N ILE A 97 -11.67 -1.73 4.04
CA ILE A 97 -10.72 -0.96 3.22
C ILE A 97 -10.76 0.53 3.61
N ASP A 98 -11.93 1.08 3.92
CA ASP A 98 -12.05 2.51 4.27
C ASP A 98 -11.33 2.82 5.58
N ARG A 99 -11.43 1.93 6.57
CA ARG A 99 -10.67 2.05 7.82
C ARG A 99 -9.18 1.97 7.53
N LEU A 100 -8.76 0.95 6.79
CA LEU A 100 -7.35 0.74 6.47
C LEU A 100 -6.76 1.92 5.70
N LEU A 101 -7.50 2.48 4.73
CA LEU A 101 -7.09 3.65 3.96
C LEU A 101 -6.91 4.90 4.82
N ARG A 102 -7.82 5.17 5.76
CA ARG A 102 -7.67 6.32 6.67
C ARG A 102 -6.43 6.19 7.54
N GLU A 103 -6.26 5.05 8.20
CA GLU A 103 -5.14 4.78 9.10
C GLU A 103 -3.79 4.81 8.36
N MET A 104 -3.73 4.22 7.15
CA MET A 104 -2.55 4.25 6.30
C MET A 104 -2.23 5.65 5.79
N THR A 105 -3.25 6.44 5.43
CA THR A 105 -3.06 7.84 4.98
C THR A 105 -2.51 8.70 6.10
N GLU A 106 -3.04 8.54 7.33
CA GLU A 106 -2.50 9.21 8.50
C GLU A 106 -1.06 8.74 8.76
N ALA A 107 -0.78 7.44 8.74
CA ALA A 107 0.58 6.95 8.96
C ALA A 107 1.58 7.46 7.90
N ALA A 108 1.17 7.55 6.64
CA ALA A 108 2.02 7.99 5.54
C ALA A 108 2.41 9.47 5.62
N SER A 109 1.67 10.33 6.34
CA SER A 109 2.04 11.76 6.45
C SER A 109 3.28 12.03 7.33
N TYR A 110 3.78 11.01 8.01
CA TYR A 110 4.92 11.12 8.92
C TYR A 110 6.18 10.38 8.43
N VAL A 111 6.14 9.86 7.20
CA VAL A 111 7.16 8.96 6.64
C VAL A 111 7.69 9.52 5.34
#